data_AF-A0A8I6RRZ9-F1
#
_entry.id   AF-A0A8I6RRZ9-F1
#
_cell.length_a   1.000
_cell.length_b   1.000
_cell.length_c   1.000
_cell.angle_alpha   90.00
_cell.angle_beta   90.00
_cell.angle_gamma   90.00
#
_symmetry.space_group_name_H-M   'P 1'
#
loop_
_entity.id
_entity.type
_entity.pdbx_description
1 polymer ?
#
loop_
_entity_poly.entity_id
_entity_poly.type
_entity_poly.pdbx_seq_one_letter_code
_entity_poly.pdbx_strand_id
1 'polypeptide(L)'
;MSKQVGDDQANETTLKAEKPQDIKLQEKPTKRSREEKMRKKDEKSAEYMLKTLNNLSTPEEKLGVMYQKYAEVINDHRMLQNTIKALEKKLNILQKEKEQLQTEHNKAILTRSRLENLCRELQRQNKAIKDESINAMKEEEEKKREVAAMFHSTLTELGNLVSKNNDKNNKLRDDNLDMSTKLKNVCEQYEKKEQHVDKLAKQLELEMQLTEVKLAKAQMEMAIEKDTLNREKQQLLLELAQCRAINEEHQNTEQGLRNQIQMYNDKYDEFHKALIQSNEAISGFKQEMERMAKQISKLEKETMSWRTRYESTHTALLKMTDEKLSSDQNACITLRKLTALQGLCRKLQEQCTFLRDELKKKGFNPDELEKNQTQANSDKKLVNDEEKPLEHDKKNLVEDESKPMNASPSQETDLSVKELKSEGAERNDDSSLNNAVILATEVLSGEAVLDSPSSQPKTPQNETSPVTEHSLANDKDSARSDQAGEEELQKSQEHLESSADEEVKRGETKVEDQTQQKKKNKIKRKSKK
;
A
#
# COMPACT_ATOMS: atom_id res chain seq x y z
N MET A 1 -48.11 -47.80 80.68
CA MET A 1 -47.85 -49.24 80.45
C MET A 1 -46.60 -49.56 81.27
N SER A 2 -46.67 -50.33 82.37
CA SER A 2 -46.85 -51.81 82.45
C SER A 2 -45.55 -52.54 82.05
N LYS A 3 -44.96 -53.47 82.84
CA LYS A 3 -45.28 -54.10 84.15
C LYS A 3 -43.94 -54.66 84.76
N GLN A 4 -43.72 -54.80 86.08
CA GLN A 4 -44.21 -55.82 87.05
C GLN A 4 -43.89 -57.25 86.60
N VAL A 5 -43.27 -58.20 87.32
CA VAL A 5 -42.85 -58.46 88.76
C VAL A 5 -41.28 -58.39 88.85
N GLY A 6 -40.49 -58.49 89.93
CA GLY A 6 -40.51 -58.74 91.41
C GLY A 6 -39.14 -59.37 91.79
N ASP A 7 -38.84 -60.01 92.94
CA ASP A 7 -39.39 -60.04 94.31
C ASP A 7 -38.37 -60.79 95.24
N ASP A 8 -38.60 -60.81 96.57
CA ASP A 8 -37.98 -61.70 97.58
C ASP A 8 -36.45 -61.63 97.87
N GLN A 9 -35.95 -61.95 99.07
CA GLN A 9 -36.48 -61.78 100.44
C GLN A 9 -35.31 -61.79 101.46
N ALA A 10 -35.59 -61.41 102.71
CA ALA A 10 -34.62 -61.28 103.80
C ALA A 10 -33.92 -62.59 104.23
N ASN A 11 -32.81 -62.47 104.96
CA ASN A 11 -32.88 -62.80 106.39
C ASN A 11 -31.85 -62.06 107.27
N GLU A 12 -32.19 -61.94 108.55
CA GLU A 12 -31.42 -61.33 109.63
C GLU A 12 -30.67 -62.41 110.44
N THR A 13 -29.42 -62.16 110.83
CA THR A 13 -28.82 -62.83 112.01
C THR A 13 -27.74 -61.98 112.67
N THR A 14 -28.13 -61.16 113.64
CA THR A 14 -27.18 -60.51 114.56
C THR A 14 -26.83 -61.47 115.69
N LEU A 15 -25.56 -61.88 115.82
CA LEU A 15 -25.08 -62.67 116.97
C LEU A 15 -23.94 -61.96 117.70
N LYS A 16 -24.25 -61.47 118.91
CA LYS A 16 -23.27 -61.05 119.93
C LYS A 16 -22.86 -62.26 120.75
N ALA A 17 -21.59 -62.62 120.74
CA ALA A 17 -20.96 -63.57 121.68
C ALA A 17 -19.43 -63.40 121.62
N GLU A 18 -18.63 -63.58 122.67
CA GLU A 18 -18.89 -63.53 124.13
C GLU A 18 -17.53 -63.32 124.83
N LYS A 19 -17.49 -62.93 126.12
CA LYS A 19 -16.23 -62.85 126.90
C LYS A 19 -15.99 -64.11 127.74
N PRO A 20 -14.84 -64.80 127.56
CA PRO A 20 -14.04 -65.34 128.66
C PRO A 20 -13.09 -64.21 129.13
N GLN A 21 -12.97 -63.81 130.40
CA GLN A 21 -12.88 -64.58 131.66
C GLN A 21 -11.73 -65.58 131.66
N ASP A 22 -10.50 -65.08 131.85
CA ASP A 22 -9.38 -65.90 132.32
C ASP A 22 -9.65 -66.37 133.76
N ILE A 23 -9.53 -67.68 133.99
CA ILE A 23 -9.99 -68.32 135.22
C ILE A 23 -8.87 -68.33 136.28
N LYS A 24 -9.23 -67.79 137.44
CA LYS A 24 -8.38 -67.61 138.62
C LYS A 24 -8.16 -68.94 139.36
N LEU A 25 -7.14 -69.71 138.97
CA LEU A 25 -6.77 -70.94 139.66
C LEU A 25 -5.98 -70.68 140.96
N GLN A 26 -6.65 -70.85 142.10
CA GLN A 26 -6.06 -70.82 143.43
C GLN A 26 -5.68 -72.24 143.86
N GLU A 27 -4.40 -72.53 144.12
CA GLU A 27 -4.00 -73.74 144.86
C GLU A 27 -3.07 -73.44 146.06
N LYS A 28 -3.72 -73.31 147.22
CA LYS A 28 -3.24 -73.74 148.55
C LYS A 28 -4.29 -74.78 149.02
N PRO A 29 -3.98 -75.76 149.91
CA PRO A 29 -3.14 -75.54 151.08
C PRO A 29 -2.35 -76.78 151.60
N THR A 30 -1.89 -76.71 152.87
CA THR A 30 -1.63 -77.83 153.79
C THR A 30 -0.78 -79.03 153.33
N LYS A 31 0.55 -78.94 153.53
CA LYS A 31 1.37 -80.11 153.91
C LYS A 31 1.65 -80.17 155.42
N ARG A 32 2.12 -79.07 156.03
CA ARG A 32 2.60 -79.03 157.44
C ARG A 32 1.61 -79.56 158.50
N SER A 33 0.30 -79.32 158.36
CA SER A 33 -0.71 -79.77 159.35
C SER A 33 -0.91 -81.30 159.42
N ARG A 34 -0.56 -82.04 158.37
CA ARG A 34 -0.68 -83.51 158.33
C ARG A 34 0.43 -84.21 159.12
N GLU A 35 1.60 -83.58 159.17
CA GLU A 35 2.83 -84.09 159.77
C GLU A 35 2.79 -84.02 161.31
N GLU A 36 2.27 -82.92 161.86
CA GLU A 36 2.09 -82.76 163.32
C GLU A 36 1.03 -83.71 163.90
N LYS A 37 -0.03 -84.01 163.11
CA LYS A 37 -1.05 -85.00 163.49
C LYS A 37 -0.54 -86.44 163.45
N MET A 38 0.48 -86.74 162.64
CA MET A 38 1.13 -88.06 162.63
C MET A 38 1.90 -88.27 163.93
N ARG A 39 2.82 -87.36 164.29
CA ARG A 39 3.62 -87.51 165.51
C ARG A 39 2.79 -87.68 166.79
N LYS A 40 1.71 -86.89 166.95
CA LYS A 40 0.77 -87.00 168.09
C LYS A 40 -0.06 -88.30 168.11
N LYS A 41 -0.11 -89.06 167.00
CA LYS A 41 -0.68 -90.41 166.95
C LYS A 41 0.35 -91.47 167.33
N ASP A 42 1.57 -91.33 166.80
CA ASP A 42 2.67 -92.27 167.02
C ASP A 42 3.09 -92.30 168.50
N GLU A 43 3.15 -91.12 169.14
CA GLU A 43 3.46 -90.93 170.55
C GLU A 43 2.45 -91.61 171.49
N LYS A 44 1.14 -91.46 171.22
CA LYS A 44 0.08 -92.19 171.95
C LYS A 44 0.10 -93.70 171.69
N SER A 45 0.56 -94.14 170.52
CA SER A 45 0.73 -95.56 170.22
C SER A 45 1.88 -96.16 171.04
N ALA A 46 2.97 -95.42 171.24
CA ALA A 46 4.08 -95.83 172.10
C ALA A 46 3.67 -95.89 173.58
N GLU A 47 2.93 -94.89 174.07
CA GLU A 47 2.41 -94.85 175.45
C GLU A 47 1.47 -96.04 175.74
N TYR A 48 0.60 -96.41 174.80
CA TYR A 48 -0.25 -97.59 174.90
C TYR A 48 0.57 -98.89 174.99
N MET A 49 1.57 -99.09 174.11
CA MET A 49 2.43 -100.28 174.17
C MET A 49 3.20 -100.38 175.50
N LEU A 50 3.74 -99.27 176.00
CA LEU A 50 4.48 -99.25 177.27
C LEU A 50 3.58 -99.66 178.44
N LYS A 51 2.30 -99.28 178.41
CA LYS A 51 1.30 -99.69 179.40
C LYS A 51 0.97 -101.18 179.30
N THR A 52 0.78 -101.72 178.08
CA THR A 52 0.59 -103.17 177.89
C THR A 52 1.79 -103.98 178.40
N LEU A 53 3.02 -103.51 178.12
CA LEU A 53 4.25 -104.21 178.53
C LEU A 53 4.48 -104.17 180.04
N ASN A 54 4.00 -103.15 180.77
CA ASN A 54 4.12 -103.09 182.23
C ASN A 54 3.14 -104.01 182.97
N ASN A 55 2.00 -104.38 182.36
CA ASN A 55 0.98 -105.22 182.99
C ASN A 55 1.27 -106.74 182.92
N LEU A 56 2.34 -107.14 182.24
CA LEU A 56 2.76 -108.54 182.09
C LEU A 56 3.86 -108.87 183.11
N SER A 57 3.75 -109.99 183.81
CA SER A 57 4.72 -110.36 184.87
C SER A 57 5.85 -111.25 184.39
N THR A 58 5.68 -112.01 183.31
CA THR A 58 6.76 -112.84 182.74
C THR A 58 7.51 -112.13 181.60
N PRO A 59 8.80 -112.44 181.37
CA PRO A 59 9.53 -111.90 180.22
C PRO A 59 9.03 -112.48 178.89
N GLU A 60 8.66 -113.77 178.84
CA GLU A 60 8.05 -114.43 177.67
C GLU A 60 6.81 -113.70 177.14
N GLU A 61 5.87 -113.27 178.00
CA GLU A 61 4.67 -112.55 177.57
C GLU A 61 4.99 -111.20 176.93
N LYS A 62 5.92 -110.43 177.53
CA LYS A 62 6.38 -109.15 176.98
C LYS A 62 7.05 -109.34 175.62
N LEU A 63 7.85 -110.39 175.50
CA LEU A 63 8.52 -110.76 174.25
C LEU A 63 7.51 -111.19 173.17
N GLY A 64 6.46 -111.95 173.52
CA GLY A 64 5.38 -112.32 172.62
C GLY A 64 4.61 -111.13 172.04
N VAL A 65 4.23 -110.16 172.89
CA VAL A 65 3.56 -108.92 172.43
C VAL A 65 4.48 -108.07 171.55
N MET A 66 5.77 -107.99 171.87
CA MET A 66 6.77 -107.33 171.02
C MET A 66 6.91 -108.03 169.66
N TYR A 67 6.98 -109.37 169.61
CA TYR A 67 7.01 -110.12 168.36
C TYR A 67 5.75 -109.90 167.51
N GLN A 68 4.57 -109.94 168.12
CA GLN A 68 3.31 -109.67 167.40
C GLN A 68 3.31 -108.26 166.80
N LYS A 69 3.73 -107.24 167.57
CA LYS A 69 3.82 -105.87 167.06
C LYS A 69 4.88 -105.69 165.98
N TYR A 70 6.01 -106.40 166.07
CA TYR A 70 7.02 -106.39 165.01
C TYR A 70 6.49 -107.06 163.72
N ALA A 71 5.72 -108.15 163.85
CA ALA A 71 5.06 -108.82 162.72
C ALA A 71 3.95 -107.95 162.09
N GLU A 72 3.15 -107.25 162.90
CA GLU A 72 2.18 -106.26 162.42
C GLU A 72 2.88 -105.12 161.65
N VAL A 73 3.97 -104.55 162.18
CA VAL A 73 4.74 -103.49 161.50
C VAL A 73 5.37 -103.99 160.18
N ILE A 74 5.85 -105.24 160.12
CA ILE A 74 6.35 -105.85 158.87
C ILE A 74 5.20 -106.06 157.87
N ASN A 75 4.03 -106.50 158.32
CA ASN A 75 2.86 -106.67 157.47
C ASN A 75 2.34 -105.32 156.94
N ASP A 76 2.23 -104.31 157.80
CA ASP A 76 1.85 -102.94 157.39
C ASP A 76 2.88 -102.35 156.43
N HIS A 77 4.19 -102.54 156.67
CA HIS A 77 5.22 -102.14 155.72
C HIS A 77 5.07 -102.85 154.37
N ARG A 78 4.77 -104.15 154.36
CA ARG A 78 4.49 -104.93 153.14
C ARG A 78 3.23 -104.45 152.42
N MET A 79 2.16 -104.12 153.14
CA MET A 79 0.92 -103.56 152.56
C MET A 79 1.13 -102.13 152.02
N LEU A 80 1.91 -101.31 152.72
CA LEU A 80 2.28 -99.97 152.29
C LEU A 80 3.20 -100.04 151.06
N GLN A 81 4.17 -100.95 151.03
CA GLN A 81 5.02 -101.18 149.87
C GLN A 81 4.21 -101.69 148.66
N ASN A 82 3.21 -102.55 148.87
CA ASN A 82 2.31 -103.01 147.81
C ASN A 82 1.41 -101.88 147.29
N THR A 83 0.89 -101.01 148.15
CA THR A 83 0.10 -99.84 147.72
C THR A 83 0.96 -98.76 147.07
N ILE A 84 2.20 -98.56 147.50
CA ILE A 84 3.20 -97.74 146.79
C ILE A 84 3.43 -98.31 145.38
N LYS A 85 3.74 -99.60 145.24
CA LYS A 85 3.90 -100.28 143.93
C LYS A 85 2.66 -100.18 143.04
N ALA A 86 1.46 -100.17 143.62
CA ALA A 86 0.21 -99.96 142.88
C ALA A 86 0.02 -98.51 142.43
N LEU A 87 0.36 -97.53 143.29
CA LEU A 87 0.33 -96.10 142.98
C LEU A 87 1.41 -95.71 141.96
N GLU A 88 2.61 -96.28 142.04
CA GLU A 88 3.68 -96.14 141.05
C GLU A 88 3.24 -96.66 139.67
N LYS A 89 2.59 -97.83 139.62
CA LYS A 89 1.99 -98.35 138.38
C LYS A 89 0.90 -97.42 137.85
N LYS A 90 -0.01 -96.93 138.70
CA LYS A 90 -1.06 -95.98 138.30
C LYS A 90 -0.49 -94.65 137.82
N LEU A 91 0.56 -94.15 138.46
CA LEU A 91 1.27 -92.93 138.04
C LEU A 91 1.95 -93.14 136.69
N ASN A 92 2.62 -94.27 136.45
CA ASN A 92 3.20 -94.61 135.15
C ASN A 92 2.14 -94.75 134.03
N ILE A 93 0.94 -95.23 134.36
CA ILE A 93 -0.20 -95.28 133.42
C ILE A 93 -0.69 -93.86 133.11
N LEU A 94 -1.00 -93.06 134.13
CA LEU A 94 -1.44 -91.65 133.97
C LEU A 94 -0.38 -90.78 133.26
N GLN A 95 0.90 -91.06 133.47
CA GLN A 95 2.02 -90.42 132.77
C GLN A 95 1.97 -90.73 131.27
N LYS A 96 1.79 -92.01 130.90
CA LYS A 96 1.64 -92.44 129.51
C LYS A 96 0.35 -91.95 128.86
N GLU A 97 -0.76 -91.93 129.58
CA GLU A 97 -2.04 -91.37 129.12
C GLU A 97 -1.90 -89.86 128.87
N LYS A 98 -1.24 -89.12 129.76
CA LYS A 98 -0.91 -87.70 129.57
C LYS A 98 -0.02 -87.49 128.34
N GLU A 99 1.04 -88.29 128.19
CA GLU A 99 1.95 -88.21 127.04
C GLU A 99 1.21 -88.53 125.73
N GLN A 100 0.37 -89.57 125.71
CA GLN A 100 -0.47 -89.92 124.57
C GLN A 100 -1.43 -88.78 124.22
N LEU A 101 -2.23 -88.29 125.18
CA LEU A 101 -3.15 -87.15 124.98
C LEU A 101 -2.42 -85.88 124.53
N GLN A 102 -1.18 -85.66 125.01
CA GLN A 102 -0.35 -84.55 124.55
C GLN A 102 0.11 -84.74 123.10
N THR A 103 0.45 -85.96 122.66
CA THR A 103 0.72 -86.22 121.23
C THR A 103 -0.54 -86.11 120.36
N GLU A 104 -1.71 -86.51 120.87
CA GLU A 104 -2.99 -86.41 120.16
C GLU A 104 -3.45 -84.95 120.03
N HIS A 105 -3.28 -84.16 121.10
CA HIS A 105 -3.50 -82.72 121.06
C HIS A 105 -2.54 -82.01 120.08
N ASN A 106 -1.25 -82.36 120.08
CA ASN A 106 -0.28 -81.84 119.12
C ASN A 106 -0.65 -82.22 117.67
N LYS A 107 -1.08 -83.46 117.43
CA LYS A 107 -1.61 -83.90 116.12
C LYS A 107 -2.84 -83.08 115.73
N ALA A 108 -3.78 -82.85 116.65
CA ALA A 108 -4.99 -82.07 116.42
C ALA A 108 -4.70 -80.59 116.11
N ILE A 109 -3.71 -79.96 116.76
CA ILE A 109 -3.23 -78.62 116.42
C ILE A 109 -2.66 -78.60 115.00
N LEU A 110 -1.84 -79.58 114.63
CA LEU A 110 -1.25 -79.68 113.29
C LEU A 110 -2.30 -79.92 112.21
N THR A 111 -3.31 -80.77 112.44
CA THR A 111 -4.42 -80.95 111.48
C THR A 111 -5.30 -79.72 111.41
N ARG A 112 -5.59 -79.03 112.53
CA ARG A 112 -6.33 -77.77 112.53
C ARG A 112 -5.59 -76.69 111.73
N SER A 113 -4.28 -76.54 111.94
CA SER A 113 -3.45 -75.59 111.19
C SER A 113 -3.39 -75.91 109.69
N ARG A 114 -3.29 -77.20 109.32
CA ARG A 114 -3.37 -77.63 107.91
C ARG A 114 -4.73 -77.30 107.28
N LEU A 115 -5.83 -77.57 107.98
CA LEU A 115 -7.18 -77.25 107.51
C LEU A 115 -7.42 -75.72 107.44
N GLU A 116 -6.94 -74.96 108.42
CA GLU A 116 -7.04 -73.49 108.39
C GLU A 116 -6.25 -72.91 107.21
N ASN A 117 -5.03 -73.39 106.96
CA ASN A 117 -4.24 -73.01 105.80
C ASN A 117 -4.92 -73.41 104.48
N LEU A 118 -5.49 -74.61 104.40
CA LEU A 118 -6.25 -75.06 103.21
C LEU A 118 -7.50 -74.21 102.98
N CYS A 119 -8.24 -73.83 104.02
CA CYS A 119 -9.38 -72.93 103.91
C CYS A 119 -8.97 -71.51 103.51
N ARG A 120 -7.87 -70.98 104.06
CA ARG A 120 -7.30 -69.67 103.67
C ARG A 120 -6.84 -69.68 102.21
N GLU A 121 -6.21 -70.76 101.75
CA GLU A 121 -5.75 -70.91 100.38
C GLU A 121 -6.92 -71.13 99.42
N LEU A 122 -7.92 -71.93 99.79
CA LEU A 122 -9.16 -72.06 99.01
C LEU A 122 -9.93 -70.74 98.91
N GLN A 123 -9.96 -69.92 99.97
CA GLN A 123 -10.50 -68.56 99.91
C GLN A 123 -9.66 -67.64 99.01
N ARG A 124 -8.32 -67.76 99.06
CA ARG A 124 -7.41 -67.03 98.18
C ARG A 124 -7.63 -67.38 96.71
N GLN A 125 -7.78 -68.67 96.40
CA GLN A 125 -8.03 -69.17 95.05
C GLN A 125 -9.43 -68.80 94.54
N ASN A 126 -10.49 -68.95 95.35
CA ASN A 126 -11.82 -68.48 94.96
C ASN A 126 -11.85 -66.96 94.73
N LYS A 127 -11.11 -66.17 95.52
CA LYS A 127 -10.94 -64.75 95.25
C LYS A 127 -10.16 -64.51 93.96
N ALA A 128 -9.03 -65.19 93.74
CA ALA A 128 -8.22 -65.06 92.53
C ALA A 128 -9.03 -65.39 91.26
N ILE A 129 -9.78 -66.49 91.26
CA ILE A 129 -10.67 -66.91 90.15
C ILE A 129 -11.77 -65.86 89.92
N LYS A 130 -12.32 -65.26 90.97
CA LYS A 130 -13.33 -64.18 90.84
C LYS A 130 -12.71 -62.90 90.27
N ASP A 131 -11.56 -62.49 90.77
CA ASP A 131 -10.86 -61.29 90.30
C ASP A 131 -10.36 -61.48 88.85
N GLU A 132 -9.87 -62.68 88.50
CA GLU A 132 -9.50 -63.10 87.15
C GLU A 132 -10.70 -63.13 86.20
N SER A 133 -11.83 -63.72 86.61
CA SER A 133 -13.08 -63.72 85.83
C SER A 133 -13.59 -62.30 85.57
N ILE A 134 -13.54 -61.41 86.57
CA ILE A 134 -13.91 -60.00 86.41
C ILE A 134 -12.95 -59.28 85.46
N ASN A 135 -11.65 -59.57 85.52
CA ASN A 135 -10.67 -58.96 84.62
C ASN A 135 -10.80 -59.49 83.18
N ALA A 136 -11.03 -60.80 82.99
CA ALA A 136 -11.28 -61.40 81.69
C ALA A 136 -12.55 -60.83 81.03
N MET A 137 -13.64 -60.63 81.79
CA MET A 137 -14.84 -59.96 81.27
C MET A 137 -14.55 -58.52 80.83
N LYS A 138 -13.76 -57.75 81.60
CA LYS A 138 -13.35 -56.40 81.22
C LYS A 138 -12.46 -56.38 79.98
N GLU A 139 -11.51 -57.31 79.88
CA GLU A 139 -10.60 -57.44 78.75
C GLU A 139 -11.34 -57.85 77.46
N GLU A 140 -12.35 -58.72 77.58
CA GLU A 140 -13.23 -59.07 76.44
C GLU A 140 -14.15 -57.91 76.05
N GLU A 141 -14.68 -57.15 77.00
CA GLU A 141 -15.46 -55.93 76.74
C GLU A 141 -14.59 -54.84 76.09
N GLU A 142 -13.34 -54.69 76.55
CA GLU A 142 -12.35 -53.76 75.99
C GLU A 142 -12.00 -54.12 74.55
N LYS A 143 -11.67 -55.40 74.26
CA LYS A 143 -11.46 -55.87 72.88
C LYS A 143 -12.69 -55.65 71.99
N LYS A 144 -13.91 -55.86 72.50
CA LYS A 144 -15.15 -55.53 71.76
C LYS A 144 -15.27 -54.04 71.49
N ARG A 145 -14.89 -53.18 72.45
CA ARG A 145 -14.89 -51.72 72.33
C ARG A 145 -13.84 -51.22 71.33
N GLU A 146 -12.63 -51.77 71.36
CA GLU A 146 -11.54 -51.50 70.41
C GLU A 146 -11.94 -51.92 68.99
N VAL A 147 -12.45 -53.13 68.80
CA VAL A 147 -12.91 -53.63 67.50
C VAL A 147 -14.06 -52.77 66.95
N ALA A 148 -15.02 -52.36 67.80
CA ALA A 148 -16.08 -51.45 67.39
C ALA A 148 -15.55 -50.05 67.01
N ALA A 149 -14.58 -49.51 67.76
CA ALA A 149 -13.93 -48.24 67.45
C ALA A 149 -13.13 -48.30 66.14
N MET A 150 -12.39 -49.39 65.90
CA MET A 150 -11.68 -49.65 64.64
C MET A 150 -12.66 -49.68 63.46
N PHE A 151 -13.75 -50.45 63.55
CA PHE A 151 -14.78 -50.46 62.49
C PHE A 151 -15.39 -49.07 62.26
N HIS A 152 -15.63 -48.28 63.31
CA HIS A 152 -16.17 -46.93 63.16
C HIS A 152 -15.17 -45.95 62.54
N SER A 153 -13.88 -46.06 62.88
CA SER A 153 -12.79 -45.30 62.24
C SER A 153 -12.70 -45.66 60.75
N THR A 154 -12.59 -46.94 60.41
CA THR A 154 -12.52 -47.40 59.01
C THR A 154 -13.76 -47.01 58.20
N LEU A 155 -14.96 -47.03 58.79
CA LEU A 155 -16.18 -46.56 58.13
C LEU A 155 -16.17 -45.04 57.90
N THR A 156 -15.63 -44.28 58.86
CA THR A 156 -15.47 -42.82 58.75
C THR A 156 -14.41 -42.45 57.70
N GLU A 157 -13.28 -43.16 57.68
CA GLU A 157 -12.22 -43.03 56.69
C GLU A 157 -12.71 -43.38 55.28
N LEU A 158 -13.50 -44.45 55.13
CA LEU A 158 -14.15 -44.82 53.88
C LEU A 158 -15.16 -43.76 53.43
N GLY A 159 -15.97 -43.22 54.35
CA GLY A 159 -16.89 -42.11 54.07
C GLY A 159 -16.15 -40.85 53.60
N ASN A 160 -15.06 -40.49 54.27
CA ASN A 160 -14.18 -39.38 53.89
C ASN A 160 -13.51 -39.62 52.52
N LEU A 161 -13.11 -40.85 52.22
CA LEU A 161 -12.53 -41.23 50.92
C LEU A 161 -13.57 -41.16 49.80
N VAL A 162 -14.81 -41.58 50.05
CA VAL A 162 -15.93 -41.46 49.11
C VAL A 162 -16.30 -40.00 48.87
N SER A 163 -16.38 -39.16 49.92
CA SER A 163 -16.59 -37.71 49.75
C SER A 163 -15.47 -37.10 48.92
N LYS A 164 -14.21 -37.33 49.29
CA LYS A 164 -13.03 -36.81 48.58
C LYS A 164 -12.93 -37.29 47.13
N ASN A 165 -13.52 -38.44 46.80
CA ASN A 165 -13.67 -38.90 45.42
C ASN A 165 -14.79 -38.14 44.69
N ASN A 166 -15.96 -38.00 45.32
CA ASN A 166 -17.08 -37.22 44.80
C ASN A 166 -16.70 -35.74 44.55
N ASP A 167 -15.98 -35.12 45.49
CA ASP A 167 -15.49 -33.74 45.40
C ASP A 167 -14.50 -33.55 44.24
N LYS A 168 -13.60 -34.53 44.03
CA LYS A 168 -12.74 -34.60 42.83
C LYS A 168 -13.55 -34.80 41.55
N ASN A 169 -14.58 -35.65 41.56
CA ASN A 169 -15.42 -35.93 40.40
C ASN A 169 -16.21 -34.68 39.99
N ASN A 170 -16.80 -33.98 40.96
CA ASN A 170 -17.49 -32.71 40.74
C ASN A 170 -16.53 -31.65 40.19
N LYS A 171 -15.35 -31.47 40.80
CA LYS A 171 -14.36 -30.53 40.28
C LYS A 171 -13.91 -30.87 38.85
N LEU A 172 -13.70 -32.16 38.54
CA LEU A 172 -13.40 -32.57 37.16
C LEU A 172 -14.56 -32.30 36.19
N ARG A 173 -15.82 -32.31 36.62
CA ARG A 173 -16.96 -31.89 35.78
C ARG A 173 -16.95 -30.38 35.57
N ASP A 174 -16.71 -29.60 36.62
CA ASP A 174 -16.64 -28.14 36.55
C ASP A 174 -15.48 -27.68 35.65
N ASP A 175 -14.28 -28.26 35.83
CA ASP A 175 -13.09 -27.99 35.01
C ASP A 175 -13.35 -28.40 33.53
N ASN A 176 -14.04 -29.52 33.25
CA ASN A 176 -14.42 -29.90 31.89
C ASN A 176 -15.50 -28.98 31.28
N LEU A 177 -16.43 -28.46 32.09
CA LEU A 177 -17.48 -27.54 31.64
C LEU A 177 -16.90 -26.15 31.30
N ASP A 178 -15.97 -25.66 32.13
CA ASP A 178 -15.20 -24.44 31.87
C ASP A 178 -14.33 -24.59 30.62
N MET A 179 -13.59 -25.70 30.47
CA MET A 179 -12.82 -25.98 29.25
C MET A 179 -13.70 -26.08 27.99
N SER A 180 -14.86 -26.73 28.08
CA SER A 180 -15.83 -26.78 26.97
C SER A 180 -16.35 -25.39 26.62
N THR A 181 -16.61 -24.55 27.62
CA THR A 181 -17.06 -23.16 27.46
C THR A 181 -15.96 -22.29 26.83
N LYS A 182 -14.70 -22.45 27.25
CA LYS A 182 -13.53 -21.78 26.66
C LYS A 182 -13.33 -22.18 25.21
N LEU A 183 -13.39 -23.47 24.88
CA LEU A 183 -13.29 -23.96 23.50
C LEU A 183 -14.41 -23.39 22.61
N LYS A 184 -15.66 -23.39 23.10
CA LYS A 184 -16.78 -22.75 22.40
C LYS A 184 -16.55 -21.25 22.17
N ASN A 185 -16.13 -20.52 23.20
CA ASN A 185 -15.83 -19.08 23.11
C ASN A 185 -14.67 -18.77 22.15
N VAL A 186 -13.72 -19.69 21.97
CA VAL A 186 -12.65 -19.58 20.98
C VAL A 186 -13.20 -19.85 19.57
N CYS A 187 -14.01 -20.89 19.37
CA CYS A 187 -14.64 -21.17 18.08
C CYS A 187 -15.52 -20.00 17.61
N GLU A 188 -16.38 -19.46 18.48
CA GLU A 188 -17.19 -18.28 18.18
C GLU A 188 -16.34 -17.03 17.84
N GLN A 189 -15.15 -16.88 18.42
CA GLN A 189 -14.24 -15.78 18.08
C GLN A 189 -13.57 -15.99 16.72
N TYR A 190 -13.23 -17.23 16.36
CA TYR A 190 -12.71 -17.53 15.02
C TYR A 190 -13.79 -17.31 13.96
N GLU A 191 -15.02 -17.79 14.18
CA GLU A 191 -16.15 -17.55 13.27
C GLU A 191 -16.41 -16.04 13.08
N LYS A 192 -16.38 -15.24 14.16
CA LYS A 192 -16.55 -13.77 14.09
C LYS A 192 -15.39 -13.08 13.35
N LYS A 193 -14.15 -13.61 13.44
CA LYS A 193 -12.99 -13.12 12.68
C LYS A 193 -13.08 -13.50 11.20
N GLU A 194 -13.46 -14.74 10.90
CA GLU A 194 -13.69 -15.24 9.55
C GLU A 194 -14.77 -14.42 8.85
N GLN A 195 -15.94 -14.25 9.47
CA GLN A 195 -17.00 -13.36 8.99
C GLN A 195 -16.58 -11.88 8.83
N HIS A 196 -15.50 -11.42 9.48
CA HIS A 196 -14.96 -10.08 9.29
C HIS A 196 -13.99 -10.01 8.10
N VAL A 197 -13.07 -10.98 7.98
CA VAL A 197 -12.20 -11.15 6.81
C VAL A 197 -13.04 -11.30 5.53
N ASP A 198 -14.10 -12.09 5.60
CA ASP A 198 -15.03 -12.35 4.50
C ASP A 198 -15.80 -11.08 4.05
N LYS A 199 -16.08 -10.16 4.98
CA LYS A 199 -16.63 -8.82 4.67
C LYS A 199 -15.57 -7.89 4.09
N LEU A 200 -14.34 -7.91 4.61
CA LEU A 200 -13.23 -7.11 4.10
C LEU A 200 -12.83 -7.52 2.68
N ALA A 201 -12.82 -8.82 2.38
CA ALA A 201 -12.61 -9.34 1.03
C ALA A 201 -13.70 -8.86 0.06
N LYS A 202 -14.97 -8.87 0.48
CA LYS A 202 -16.10 -8.34 -0.31
C LYS A 202 -16.04 -6.83 -0.50
N GLN A 203 -15.52 -6.08 0.47
CA GLN A 203 -15.24 -4.65 0.30
C GLN A 203 -14.11 -4.42 -0.71
N LEU A 204 -12.99 -5.14 -0.58
CA LEU A 204 -11.84 -5.03 -1.47
C LEU A 204 -12.20 -5.37 -2.93
N GLU A 205 -13.00 -6.41 -3.14
CA GLU A 205 -13.56 -6.79 -4.44
C GLU A 205 -14.42 -5.66 -5.05
N LEU A 206 -15.32 -5.06 -4.27
CA LEU A 206 -16.15 -3.93 -4.73
C LEU A 206 -15.32 -2.66 -5.00
N GLU A 207 -14.27 -2.39 -4.22
CA GLU A 207 -13.33 -1.29 -4.48
C GLU A 207 -12.46 -1.54 -5.72
N MET A 208 -12.04 -2.78 -5.96
CA MET A 208 -11.34 -3.20 -7.18
C MET A 208 -12.23 -2.99 -8.41
N GLN A 209 -13.46 -3.53 -8.41
CA GLN A 209 -14.42 -3.33 -9.50
C GLN A 209 -14.73 -1.84 -9.73
N LEU A 210 -14.83 -1.04 -8.67
CA LEU A 210 -15.02 0.41 -8.78
C LEU A 210 -13.80 1.13 -9.40
N THR A 211 -12.57 0.69 -9.13
CA THR A 211 -11.38 1.26 -9.76
C THR A 211 -11.22 0.81 -11.21
N GLU A 212 -11.56 -0.44 -11.53
CA GLU A 212 -11.58 -0.97 -12.91
C GLU A 212 -12.61 -0.23 -13.78
N VAL A 213 -13.84 -0.04 -13.31
CA VAL A 213 -14.88 0.73 -14.02
C VAL A 213 -14.47 2.20 -14.22
N LYS A 214 -13.81 2.81 -13.23
CA LYS A 214 -13.26 4.18 -13.37
C LYS A 214 -12.15 4.24 -14.42
N LEU A 215 -11.25 3.26 -14.45
CA LEU A 215 -10.16 3.16 -15.42
C LEU A 215 -10.70 2.95 -16.84
N ALA A 216 -11.63 2.01 -17.02
CA ALA A 216 -12.29 1.75 -18.31
C ALA A 216 -13.06 2.99 -18.81
N LYS A 217 -13.74 3.73 -17.92
CA LYS A 217 -14.38 5.01 -18.27
C LYS A 217 -13.35 6.04 -18.75
N ALA A 218 -12.27 6.25 -18.01
CA ALA A 218 -11.23 7.22 -18.38
C ALA A 218 -10.53 6.86 -19.71
N GLN A 219 -10.30 5.56 -19.96
CA GLN A 219 -9.80 5.06 -21.24
C GLN A 219 -10.78 5.30 -22.40
N MET A 220 -12.09 5.13 -22.17
CA MET A 220 -13.12 5.41 -23.17
C MET A 220 -13.25 6.91 -23.46
N GLU A 221 -13.20 7.77 -22.44
CA GLU A 221 -13.23 9.23 -22.61
C GLU A 221 -12.00 9.73 -23.38
N MET A 222 -10.80 9.26 -23.01
CA MET A 222 -9.55 9.53 -23.75
C MET A 222 -9.60 9.03 -25.20
N ALA A 223 -10.20 7.86 -25.45
CA ALA A 223 -10.36 7.33 -26.80
C ALA A 223 -11.28 8.23 -27.63
N ILE A 224 -12.42 8.68 -27.08
CA ILE A 224 -13.36 9.59 -27.76
C ILE A 224 -12.69 10.94 -28.06
N GLU A 225 -11.99 11.55 -27.11
CA GLU A 225 -11.31 12.84 -27.27
C GLU A 225 -10.18 12.77 -28.33
N LYS A 226 -9.40 11.69 -28.32
CA LYS A 226 -8.42 11.42 -29.37
C LYS A 226 -9.08 11.29 -30.75
N ASP A 227 -10.27 10.71 -30.80
CA ASP A 227 -11.04 10.51 -32.02
C ASP A 227 -11.67 11.82 -32.54
N THR A 228 -12.16 12.71 -31.68
CA THR A 228 -12.63 14.05 -32.08
C THR A 228 -11.48 14.91 -32.57
N LEU A 229 -10.37 14.98 -31.83
CA LEU A 229 -9.17 15.72 -32.21
C LEU A 229 -8.61 15.25 -33.57
N ASN A 230 -8.63 13.94 -33.85
CA ASN A 230 -8.24 13.42 -35.17
C ASN A 230 -9.20 13.84 -36.29
N ARG A 231 -10.52 13.90 -36.05
CA ARG A 231 -11.49 14.40 -37.04
C ARG A 231 -11.33 15.89 -37.30
N GLU A 232 -11.19 16.70 -36.26
CA GLU A 232 -10.96 18.14 -36.35
C GLU A 232 -9.65 18.45 -37.10
N LYS A 233 -8.56 17.75 -36.74
CA LYS A 233 -7.29 17.82 -37.47
C LYS A 233 -7.44 17.46 -38.95
N GLN A 234 -8.20 16.41 -39.27
CA GLN A 234 -8.43 15.99 -40.65
C GLN A 234 -9.27 17.02 -41.43
N GLN A 235 -10.27 17.64 -40.79
CA GLN A 235 -11.06 18.72 -41.38
C GLN A 235 -10.19 19.96 -41.65
N LEU A 236 -9.40 20.41 -40.67
CA LEU A 236 -8.49 21.56 -40.84
C LEU A 236 -7.45 21.31 -41.95
N LEU A 237 -6.98 20.07 -42.12
CA LEU A 237 -6.10 19.70 -43.23
C LEU A 237 -6.79 19.79 -44.61
N LEU A 238 -8.08 19.45 -44.70
CA LEU A 238 -8.88 19.58 -45.92
C LEU A 238 -9.17 21.05 -46.25
N GLU A 239 -9.59 21.85 -45.26
CA GLU A 239 -9.83 23.28 -45.40
C GLU A 239 -8.55 24.03 -45.82
N LEU A 240 -7.41 23.72 -45.20
CA LEU A 240 -6.11 24.29 -45.54
C LEU A 240 -5.62 23.86 -46.93
N ALA A 241 -5.95 22.65 -47.39
CA ALA A 241 -5.69 22.23 -48.77
C ALA A 241 -6.58 22.99 -49.78
N GLN A 242 -7.86 23.18 -49.47
CA GLN A 242 -8.80 23.93 -50.31
C GLN A 242 -8.40 25.42 -50.42
N CYS A 243 -8.02 26.06 -49.30
CA CYS A 243 -7.52 27.43 -49.30
C CYS A 243 -6.20 27.59 -50.08
N ARG A 244 -5.35 26.55 -50.14
CA ARG A 244 -4.17 26.55 -51.01
C ARG A 244 -4.53 26.52 -52.49
N ALA A 245 -5.43 25.61 -52.88
CA ALA A 245 -5.89 25.51 -54.28
C ALA A 245 -6.55 26.81 -54.78
N ILE A 246 -7.38 27.46 -53.94
CA ILE A 246 -8.00 28.75 -54.27
C ILE A 246 -6.94 29.86 -54.43
N ASN A 247 -5.94 29.90 -53.55
CA ASN A 247 -4.84 30.86 -53.70
C ASN A 247 -3.97 30.59 -54.95
N GLU A 248 -3.79 29.34 -55.34
CA GLU A 248 -3.09 28.96 -56.56
C GLU A 248 -3.87 29.36 -57.82
N GLU A 249 -5.21 29.20 -57.82
CA GLU A 249 -6.09 29.71 -58.88
C GLU A 249 -6.03 31.25 -58.97
N HIS A 250 -6.05 31.94 -57.82
CA HIS A 250 -5.89 33.39 -57.76
C HIS A 250 -4.51 33.87 -58.25
N GLN A 251 -3.42 33.17 -57.92
CA GLN A 251 -2.09 33.48 -58.45
C GLN A 251 -2.01 33.26 -59.97
N ASN A 252 -2.55 32.15 -60.48
CA ASN A 252 -2.57 31.87 -61.92
C ASN A 252 -3.42 32.88 -62.72
N THR A 253 -4.56 33.32 -62.18
CA THR A 253 -5.40 34.34 -62.81
C THR A 253 -4.79 35.75 -62.72
N GLU A 254 -4.16 36.12 -61.60
CA GLU A 254 -3.43 37.38 -61.45
C GLU A 254 -2.23 37.46 -62.41
N GLN A 255 -1.43 36.40 -62.51
CA GLN A 255 -0.34 36.29 -63.48
C GLN A 255 -0.85 36.34 -64.93
N GLY A 256 -2.00 35.74 -65.22
CA GLY A 256 -2.67 35.84 -66.52
C GLY A 256 -3.05 37.29 -66.88
N LEU A 257 -3.61 38.03 -65.92
CA LEU A 257 -3.93 39.45 -66.09
C LEU A 257 -2.68 40.33 -66.23
N ARG A 258 -1.60 40.06 -65.47
CA ARG A 258 -0.29 40.72 -65.67
C ARG A 258 0.24 40.52 -67.08
N ASN A 259 0.20 39.28 -67.57
CA ASN A 259 0.64 38.95 -68.94
C ASN A 259 -0.22 39.67 -70.00
N GLN A 260 -1.53 39.79 -69.77
CA GLN A 260 -2.43 40.53 -70.66
C GLN A 260 -2.15 42.04 -70.64
N ILE A 261 -1.89 42.64 -69.47
CA ILE A 261 -1.48 44.04 -69.34
C ILE A 261 -0.15 44.29 -70.06
N GLN A 262 0.84 43.41 -69.90
CA GLN A 262 2.11 43.51 -70.60
C GLN A 262 1.91 43.47 -72.12
N MET A 263 1.16 42.49 -72.64
CA MET A 263 0.82 42.39 -74.06
C MET A 263 0.11 43.64 -74.60
N TYR A 264 -0.73 44.31 -73.79
CA TYR A 264 -1.33 45.58 -74.19
C TYR A 264 -0.33 46.74 -74.16
N ASN A 265 0.55 46.81 -73.16
CA ASN A 265 1.65 47.79 -73.14
C ASN A 265 2.55 47.64 -74.36
N ASP A 266 2.99 46.42 -74.68
CA ASP A 266 3.84 46.13 -75.85
C ASP A 266 3.18 46.61 -77.17
N LYS A 267 1.86 46.41 -77.30
CA LYS A 267 1.06 46.89 -78.44
C LYS A 267 0.89 48.41 -78.44
N TYR A 268 0.67 49.04 -77.29
CA TYR A 268 0.64 50.51 -77.19
C TYR A 268 1.98 51.12 -77.59
N ASP A 269 3.08 50.49 -77.17
CA ASP A 269 4.45 50.85 -77.54
C ASP A 269 4.68 50.70 -79.06
N GLU A 270 4.21 49.62 -79.67
CA GLU A 270 4.26 49.40 -81.12
C GLU A 270 3.43 50.45 -81.89
N PHE A 271 2.18 50.70 -81.48
CA PHE A 271 1.35 51.76 -82.04
C PHE A 271 1.97 53.15 -81.86
N HIS A 272 2.61 53.43 -80.72
CA HIS A 272 3.26 54.71 -80.46
C HIS A 272 4.50 54.90 -81.33
N LYS A 273 5.33 53.86 -81.50
CA LYS A 273 6.48 53.84 -82.43
C LYS A 273 6.01 54.05 -83.88
N ALA A 274 4.96 53.37 -84.31
CA ALA A 274 4.38 53.54 -85.65
C ALA A 274 3.77 54.95 -85.85
N LEU A 275 3.13 55.52 -84.81
CA LEU A 275 2.60 56.88 -84.84
C LEU A 275 3.72 57.92 -84.95
N ILE A 276 4.82 57.76 -84.22
CA ILE A 276 6.02 58.61 -84.32
C ILE A 276 6.59 58.55 -85.74
N GLN A 277 6.87 57.36 -86.27
CA GLN A 277 7.37 57.16 -87.64
C GLN A 277 6.44 57.75 -88.70
N SER A 278 5.13 57.63 -88.52
CA SER A 278 4.13 58.23 -89.41
C SER A 278 4.15 59.76 -89.35
N ASN A 279 4.25 60.36 -88.16
CA ASN A 279 4.38 61.81 -87.99
C ASN A 279 5.69 62.35 -88.56
N GLU A 280 6.80 61.61 -88.40
CA GLU A 280 8.10 61.93 -89.03
C GLU A 280 8.01 61.89 -90.56
N ALA A 281 7.39 60.84 -91.12
CA ALA A 281 7.15 60.73 -92.57
C ALA A 281 6.25 61.85 -93.11
N ILE A 282 5.16 62.20 -92.40
CA ILE A 282 4.27 63.32 -92.75
C ILE A 282 5.02 64.65 -92.67
N SER A 283 5.88 64.85 -91.67
CA SER A 283 6.74 66.03 -91.56
C SER A 283 7.72 66.13 -92.74
N GLY A 284 8.38 65.01 -93.09
CA GLY A 284 9.27 64.93 -94.26
C GLY A 284 8.54 65.21 -95.58
N PHE A 285 7.37 64.61 -95.81
CA PHE A 285 6.55 64.90 -96.99
C PHE A 285 6.07 66.35 -97.04
N LYS A 286 5.76 66.97 -95.89
CA LYS A 286 5.39 68.39 -95.83
C LYS A 286 6.57 69.29 -96.20
N GLN A 287 7.76 69.02 -95.68
CA GLN A 287 9.00 69.74 -96.03
C GLN A 287 9.31 69.59 -97.53
N GLU A 288 9.18 68.39 -98.08
CA GLU A 288 9.41 68.10 -99.49
C GLU A 288 8.35 68.75 -100.40
N MET A 289 7.06 68.74 -100.01
CA MET A 289 6.03 69.53 -100.71
C MET A 289 6.34 71.03 -100.68
N GLU A 290 6.79 71.58 -99.55
CA GLU A 290 7.16 73.00 -99.47
C GLU A 290 8.39 73.31 -100.33
N ARG A 291 9.37 72.41 -100.40
CA ARG A 291 10.52 72.49 -101.30
C ARG A 291 10.11 72.44 -102.77
N MET A 292 9.22 71.52 -103.14
CA MET A 292 8.66 71.45 -104.49
C MET A 292 7.84 72.70 -104.84
N ALA A 293 7.00 73.20 -103.92
CA ALA A 293 6.20 74.41 -104.14
C ALA A 293 7.08 75.66 -104.34
N LYS A 294 8.17 75.79 -103.56
CA LYS A 294 9.19 76.84 -103.76
C LYS A 294 9.87 76.71 -105.13
N GLN A 295 10.20 75.49 -105.55
CA GLN A 295 10.81 75.23 -106.86
C GLN A 295 9.84 75.49 -108.02
N ILE A 296 8.55 75.14 -107.89
CA ILE A 296 7.49 75.45 -108.86
C ILE A 296 7.35 76.97 -108.98
N SER A 297 7.20 77.71 -107.86
CA SER A 297 7.10 79.17 -107.90
C SER A 297 8.34 79.85 -108.48
N LYS A 298 9.54 79.27 -108.30
CA LYS A 298 10.75 79.73 -108.98
C LYS A 298 10.68 79.50 -110.50
N LEU A 299 10.30 78.31 -110.95
CA LEU A 299 10.14 77.98 -112.37
C LEU A 299 9.02 78.81 -113.04
N GLU A 300 7.95 79.12 -112.32
CA GLU A 300 6.87 80.03 -112.77
C GLU A 300 7.40 81.46 -112.97
N LYS A 301 8.18 81.99 -112.01
CA LYS A 301 8.84 83.31 -112.13
C LYS A 301 9.83 83.34 -113.30
N GLU A 302 10.64 82.30 -113.46
CA GLU A 302 11.56 82.16 -114.60
C GLU A 302 10.79 82.10 -115.93
N THR A 303 9.70 81.32 -116.00
CA THR A 303 8.82 81.23 -117.18
C THR A 303 8.15 82.57 -117.52
N MET A 304 7.68 83.31 -116.52
CA MET A 304 7.13 84.66 -116.71
C MET A 304 8.21 85.64 -117.17
N SER A 305 9.43 85.57 -116.62
CA SER A 305 10.56 86.39 -117.06
C SER A 305 10.94 86.12 -118.52
N TRP A 306 10.97 84.84 -118.93
CA TRP A 306 11.18 84.47 -120.33
C TRP A 306 10.05 84.94 -121.25
N ARG A 307 8.78 84.83 -120.82
CA ARG A 307 7.62 85.37 -121.54
C ARG A 307 7.75 86.89 -121.73
N THR A 308 8.00 87.66 -120.68
CA THR A 308 8.13 89.12 -120.78
C THR A 308 9.35 89.54 -121.61
N ARG A 309 10.47 88.80 -121.56
CA ARG A 309 11.62 89.02 -122.46
C ARG A 309 11.26 88.75 -123.93
N TYR A 310 10.51 87.68 -124.20
CA TYR A 310 10.02 87.35 -125.54
C TYR A 310 9.04 88.42 -126.05
N GLU A 311 8.05 88.82 -125.25
CA GLU A 311 7.10 89.89 -125.57
C GLU A 311 7.80 91.23 -125.81
N SER A 312 8.79 91.59 -124.97
CA SER A 312 9.58 92.81 -125.11
C SER A 312 10.44 92.82 -126.38
N THR A 313 11.16 91.73 -126.68
CA THR A 313 11.97 91.62 -127.90
C THR A 313 11.10 91.54 -129.16
N HIS A 314 9.95 90.87 -129.11
CA HIS A 314 8.98 90.87 -130.20
C HIS A 314 8.38 92.26 -130.45
N THR A 315 8.04 93.00 -129.38
CA THR A 315 7.55 94.40 -129.46
C THR A 315 8.62 95.34 -130.02
N ALA A 316 9.88 95.18 -129.61
CA ALA A 316 10.99 95.94 -130.17
C ALA A 316 11.20 95.62 -131.66
N LEU A 317 11.08 94.36 -132.06
CA LEU A 317 11.20 93.92 -133.46
C LEU A 317 10.05 94.42 -134.33
N LEU A 318 8.82 94.47 -133.81
CA LEU A 318 7.69 95.16 -134.44
C LEU A 318 7.99 96.65 -134.63
N LYS A 319 8.43 97.35 -133.57
CA LYS A 319 8.79 98.78 -133.65
C LYS A 319 9.90 99.07 -134.65
N MET A 320 10.95 98.25 -134.71
CA MET A 320 12.00 98.36 -135.74
C MET A 320 11.47 98.09 -137.16
N THR A 321 10.42 97.28 -137.30
CA THR A 321 9.75 97.03 -138.58
C THR A 321 8.92 98.24 -139.01
N ASP A 322 8.20 98.90 -138.09
CA ASP A 322 7.48 100.15 -138.35
C ASP A 322 8.42 101.32 -138.66
N GLU A 323 9.52 101.46 -137.91
CA GLU A 323 10.57 102.45 -138.16
C GLU A 323 11.21 102.25 -139.53
N LYS A 324 11.47 101.00 -139.92
CA LYS A 324 11.94 100.67 -141.27
C LYS A 324 10.88 101.02 -142.33
N LEU A 325 9.62 100.64 -142.15
CA LEU A 325 8.54 100.92 -143.10
C LEU A 325 8.35 102.43 -143.30
N SER A 326 8.45 103.22 -142.24
CA SER A 326 8.46 104.69 -142.29
C SER A 326 9.68 105.24 -143.03
N SER A 327 10.87 104.66 -142.81
CA SER A 327 12.09 105.01 -143.55
C SER A 327 11.95 104.74 -145.05
N ASP A 328 11.46 103.55 -145.43
CA ASP A 328 11.22 103.14 -146.81
C ASP A 328 10.17 104.04 -147.50
N GLN A 329 9.12 104.46 -146.78
CA GLN A 329 8.15 105.46 -147.27
C GLN A 329 8.81 106.83 -147.50
N ASN A 330 9.62 107.32 -146.57
CA ASN A 330 10.32 108.60 -146.68
C ASN A 330 11.36 108.59 -147.82
N ALA A 331 12.07 107.49 -148.01
CA ALA A 331 12.95 107.27 -149.16
C ALA A 331 12.16 107.29 -150.48
N CYS A 332 11.00 106.63 -150.54
CA CYS A 332 10.11 106.63 -151.70
C CYS A 332 9.56 108.04 -152.02
N ILE A 333 9.19 108.83 -151.01
CA ILE A 333 8.79 110.24 -151.17
C ILE A 333 9.95 111.08 -151.72
N THR A 334 11.16 110.87 -151.21
CA THR A 334 12.38 111.59 -151.65
C THR A 334 12.74 111.24 -153.08
N LEU A 335 12.63 109.96 -153.47
CA LEU A 335 12.81 109.50 -154.84
C LEU A 335 11.81 110.16 -155.81
N ARG A 336 10.52 110.26 -155.45
CA ARG A 336 9.52 110.98 -156.26
C ARG A 336 9.88 112.47 -156.44
N LYS A 337 10.36 113.14 -155.38
CA LYS A 337 10.83 114.54 -155.46
C LYS A 337 12.02 114.68 -156.40
N LEU A 338 13.00 113.77 -156.33
CA LEU A 338 14.16 113.73 -157.22
C LEU A 338 13.74 113.56 -158.69
N THR A 339 12.83 112.61 -158.97
CA THR A 339 12.31 112.36 -160.33
C THR A 339 11.59 113.58 -160.90
N ALA A 340 10.79 114.28 -160.09
CA ALA A 340 10.12 115.51 -160.51
C ALA A 340 11.11 116.64 -160.85
N LEU A 341 12.15 116.83 -160.03
CA LEU A 341 13.24 117.79 -160.30
C LEU A 341 14.00 117.46 -161.59
N GLN A 342 14.38 116.19 -161.80
CA GLN A 342 15.05 115.74 -163.03
C GLN A 342 14.18 115.98 -164.28
N GLY A 343 12.86 115.76 -164.18
CA GLY A 343 11.91 116.06 -165.25
C GLY A 343 11.78 117.55 -165.56
N LEU A 344 11.92 118.42 -164.54
CA LEU A 344 11.93 119.88 -164.71
C LEU A 344 13.22 120.36 -165.39
N CYS A 345 14.38 119.87 -164.93
CA CYS A 345 15.68 120.23 -165.49
C CYS A 345 15.79 119.86 -166.98
N ARG A 346 15.32 118.68 -167.40
CA ARG A 346 15.35 118.28 -168.83
C ARG A 346 14.60 119.26 -169.73
N LYS A 347 13.36 119.63 -169.37
CA LYS A 347 12.53 120.57 -170.16
C LYS A 347 13.14 121.96 -170.26
N LEU A 348 13.79 122.43 -169.19
CA LEU A 348 14.49 123.71 -169.19
C LEU A 348 15.71 123.68 -170.14
N GLN A 349 16.44 122.57 -170.14
CA GLN A 349 17.64 122.37 -170.96
C GLN A 349 17.31 122.29 -172.46
N GLU A 350 16.19 121.65 -172.83
CA GLU A 350 15.66 121.61 -174.21
C GLU A 350 15.34 123.02 -174.75
N GLN A 351 14.69 123.88 -173.95
CA GLN A 351 14.40 125.26 -174.35
C GLN A 351 15.67 126.11 -174.53
N CYS A 352 16.66 125.96 -173.65
CA CYS A 352 17.95 126.65 -173.78
C CYS A 352 18.75 126.22 -175.02
N THR A 353 18.58 124.98 -175.51
CA THR A 353 19.20 124.55 -176.78
C THR A 353 18.48 125.13 -178.00
N PHE A 354 17.15 125.11 -178.04
CA PHE A 354 16.38 125.58 -179.20
C PHE A 354 16.65 127.06 -179.54
N LEU A 355 16.61 127.94 -178.54
CA LEU A 355 16.86 129.37 -178.71
C LEU A 355 18.30 129.72 -179.12
N ARG A 356 19.26 128.81 -178.87
CA ARG A 356 20.68 129.03 -179.14
C ARG A 356 21.09 128.76 -180.59
N ASP A 357 20.27 128.07 -181.37
CA ASP A 357 20.57 127.77 -182.78
C ASP A 357 19.90 128.71 -183.80
N GLU A 358 18.77 129.37 -183.47
CA GLU A 358 18.24 130.46 -184.33
C GLU A 358 19.19 131.67 -184.36
N LEU A 359 19.76 132.05 -183.20
CA LEU A 359 20.68 133.19 -183.07
C LEU A 359 21.95 133.06 -183.93
N LYS A 360 22.40 131.82 -184.21
CA LYS A 360 23.66 131.58 -184.96
C LYS A 360 23.58 131.91 -186.46
N LYS A 361 22.39 132.05 -187.06
CA LYS A 361 22.26 132.37 -188.50
C LYS A 361 22.29 133.86 -188.85
N LYS A 362 22.38 134.77 -187.86
CA LYS A 362 22.54 136.22 -188.09
C LYS A 362 23.77 136.87 -187.42
N GLY A 363 24.69 136.06 -186.89
CA GLY A 363 26.11 136.44 -186.80
C GLY A 363 26.50 137.50 -185.77
N PHE A 364 26.25 137.24 -184.47
CA PHE A 364 27.05 137.80 -183.38
C PHE A 364 27.10 136.81 -182.21
N ASN A 365 28.15 136.85 -181.39
CA ASN A 365 28.37 135.93 -180.26
C ASN A 365 29.31 136.57 -179.22
N PRO A 366 28.91 136.59 -177.93
CA PRO A 366 29.83 136.15 -176.86
C PRO A 366 29.13 135.39 -175.71
N ASP A 367 29.87 134.46 -175.07
CA ASP A 367 30.01 134.18 -173.62
C ASP A 367 28.74 134.00 -172.70
N GLU A 368 28.76 133.55 -171.43
CA GLU A 368 29.81 133.13 -170.48
C GLU A 368 29.23 132.21 -169.34
N LEU A 369 30.03 131.99 -168.27
CA LEU A 369 29.69 131.79 -166.83
C LEU A 369 29.56 130.40 -166.18
N GLU A 370 29.85 130.35 -164.86
CA GLU A 370 30.35 129.18 -164.12
C GLU A 370 30.04 129.19 -162.58
N LYS A 371 30.10 128.00 -161.93
CA LYS A 371 30.33 127.65 -160.49
C LYS A 371 29.66 128.41 -159.31
N ASN A 372 29.19 127.67 -158.28
CA ASN A 372 29.85 127.58 -156.93
C ASN A 372 29.18 126.70 -155.84
N GLN A 373 29.94 126.49 -154.72
CA GLN A 373 29.58 125.97 -153.37
C GLN A 373 29.26 124.44 -153.22
N THR A 374 29.36 123.76 -152.05
CA THR A 374 29.74 124.13 -150.65
C THR A 374 30.59 123.01 -149.94
N GLN A 375 30.73 122.99 -148.59
CA GLN A 375 31.48 121.99 -147.78
C GLN A 375 30.71 121.51 -146.50
N ALA A 376 31.34 120.68 -145.64
CA ALA A 376 30.73 119.92 -144.52
C ALA A 376 31.51 120.07 -143.17
N ASN A 377 31.26 119.15 -142.20
CA ASN A 377 31.76 119.01 -140.79
C ASN A 377 30.95 119.76 -139.68
N SER A 378 30.90 119.32 -138.41
CA SER A 378 31.17 117.98 -137.78
C SER A 378 30.63 117.89 -136.32
N ASP A 379 30.76 116.69 -135.73
CA ASP A 379 30.85 116.35 -134.28
C ASP A 379 29.62 116.30 -133.36
N LYS A 380 29.77 115.53 -132.26
CA LYS A 380 28.75 115.10 -131.29
C LYS A 380 29.23 115.30 -129.83
N LYS A 381 28.30 115.50 -128.89
CA LYS A 381 28.51 115.23 -127.44
C LYS A 381 27.17 115.14 -126.68
N LEU A 382 27.25 114.97 -125.35
CA LEU A 382 26.16 114.95 -124.35
C LEU A 382 25.44 113.60 -124.20
N VAL A 383 25.11 113.10 -122.99
CA VAL A 383 25.56 113.52 -121.63
C VAL A 383 25.53 112.34 -120.63
N ASN A 384 26.17 112.54 -119.47
CA ASN A 384 26.45 111.55 -118.42
C ASN A 384 26.40 112.24 -117.03
N ASP A 385 26.02 111.63 -115.90
CA ASP A 385 25.29 110.38 -115.60
C ASP A 385 24.65 110.53 -114.19
N GLU A 386 23.58 109.79 -113.86
CA GLU A 386 23.03 109.64 -112.49
C GLU A 386 22.63 108.17 -112.23
N GLU A 387 22.95 107.62 -111.04
CA GLU A 387 22.67 106.21 -110.70
C GLU A 387 22.35 106.02 -109.19
N LYS A 388 21.65 104.91 -108.89
CA LYS A 388 21.04 104.47 -107.60
C LYS A 388 19.66 105.09 -107.31
N PRO A 389 18.75 104.38 -106.59
CA PRO A 389 19.00 103.24 -105.69
C PRO A 389 18.03 102.03 -105.81
N LEU A 390 18.16 101.09 -104.84
CA LEU A 390 17.13 100.18 -104.26
C LEU A 390 17.03 98.68 -104.65
N GLU A 391 16.43 97.96 -103.69
CA GLU A 391 15.77 96.63 -103.67
C GLU A 391 16.55 95.32 -103.36
N HIS A 392 15.80 94.42 -102.72
CA HIS A 392 16.04 93.01 -102.36
C HIS A 392 17.10 92.66 -101.27
N ASP A 393 16.83 91.74 -100.32
CA ASP A 393 15.55 91.12 -99.95
C ASP A 393 15.52 90.65 -98.48
N LYS A 394 14.35 90.22 -97.97
CA LYS A 394 14.16 89.81 -96.55
C LYS A 394 13.88 88.32 -96.35
N LYS A 395 14.24 87.84 -95.14
CA LYS A 395 13.81 86.62 -94.39
C LYS A 395 14.68 85.36 -94.50
N ASN A 396 15.39 85.08 -93.40
CA ASN A 396 15.27 83.93 -92.46
C ASN A 396 14.52 82.66 -92.96
N LEU A 397 14.79 81.45 -92.45
CA LEU A 397 15.25 81.10 -91.09
C LEU A 397 15.94 79.72 -91.01
N VAL A 398 17.05 79.66 -90.25
CA VAL A 398 17.77 78.54 -89.56
C VAL A 398 18.88 79.24 -88.73
N GLU A 399 19.60 78.71 -87.73
CA GLU A 399 19.74 77.43 -86.99
C GLU A 399 20.50 77.79 -85.67
N ASP A 400 20.52 77.03 -84.55
CA ASP A 400 19.50 76.29 -83.78
C ASP A 400 20.05 76.04 -82.34
N GLU A 401 19.76 74.90 -81.69
CA GLU A 401 20.41 74.31 -80.48
C GLU A 401 20.18 74.92 -79.06
N SER A 402 20.00 73.98 -78.11
CA SER A 402 20.22 74.06 -76.65
C SER A 402 19.11 74.58 -75.67
N LYS A 403 18.89 73.73 -74.66
CA LYS A 403 17.94 73.72 -73.52
C LYS A 403 18.63 74.19 -72.21
N PRO A 404 17.96 74.26 -71.01
CA PRO A 404 16.55 74.48 -70.67
C PRO A 404 16.32 75.40 -69.40
N MET A 405 15.07 75.41 -68.90
CA MET A 405 14.61 75.72 -67.51
C MET A 405 14.60 77.16 -66.99
N ASN A 406 13.38 77.66 -66.71
CA ASN A 406 13.07 78.40 -65.47
C ASN A 406 11.60 78.14 -65.04
N ALA A 407 11.24 78.51 -63.80
CA ALA A 407 10.00 78.14 -63.11
C ALA A 407 8.86 79.18 -63.19
N SER A 408 7.68 78.86 -62.63
CA SER A 408 6.77 79.76 -61.84
C SER A 408 5.38 79.10 -61.59
N PRO A 409 4.50 79.59 -60.67
CA PRO A 409 4.79 79.82 -59.24
C PRO A 409 3.60 79.54 -58.25
N SER A 410 3.88 79.67 -56.94
CA SER A 410 3.05 80.19 -55.83
C SER A 410 1.56 79.82 -55.60
N GLN A 411 1.25 79.36 -54.37
CA GLN A 411 0.40 80.00 -53.32
C GLN A 411 -0.08 78.95 -52.29
N GLU A 412 -0.54 79.23 -51.06
CA GLU A 412 -0.17 80.17 -49.96
C GLU A 412 -1.00 79.76 -48.71
N THR A 413 -0.74 80.33 -47.52
CA THR A 413 -1.34 80.04 -46.18
C THR A 413 -1.12 78.61 -45.62
N ASP A 414 -0.73 78.35 -44.36
CA ASP A 414 -0.81 79.01 -43.03
C ASP A 414 -2.07 78.67 -42.20
N LEU A 415 -1.91 77.81 -41.18
CA LEU A 415 -2.08 78.16 -39.77
C LEU A 415 -1.69 76.99 -38.83
N SER A 416 -1.45 77.32 -37.55
CA SER A 416 -0.96 76.41 -36.49
C SER A 416 -2.05 76.12 -35.43
N VAL A 417 -1.77 75.24 -34.45
CA VAL A 417 -1.87 75.50 -32.98
C VAL A 417 -2.27 74.28 -32.12
N LYS A 418 -1.51 74.10 -31.02
CA LYS A 418 -1.78 73.44 -29.71
C LYS A 418 -1.54 71.95 -29.45
N GLU A 419 -0.73 71.78 -28.40
CA GLU A 419 -0.63 70.66 -27.47
C GLU A 419 -1.94 70.39 -26.69
N LEU A 420 -2.00 69.23 -26.03
CA LEU A 420 -2.41 69.16 -24.61
C LEU A 420 -1.75 67.96 -23.91
N LYS A 421 -1.56 68.06 -22.59
CA LYS A 421 -1.04 66.98 -21.70
C LYS A 421 -1.93 66.86 -20.46
N SER A 422 -2.14 65.62 -20.02
CA SER A 422 -2.47 65.17 -18.65
C SER A 422 -2.16 63.67 -18.61
N GLU A 423 -1.28 63.14 -17.75
CA GLU A 423 -1.48 62.90 -16.31
C GLU A 423 -2.70 61.98 -16.03
N GLY A 424 -2.56 60.81 -15.39
CA GLY A 424 -1.35 60.09 -14.94
C GLY A 424 -1.69 58.84 -14.08
N ALA A 425 -0.69 58.00 -13.78
CA ALA A 425 -0.74 56.78 -12.93
C ALA A 425 -1.62 55.61 -13.46
N GLU A 426 -1.36 54.32 -13.17
CA GLU A 426 -0.27 53.65 -12.42
C GLU A 426 -0.05 52.19 -12.94
N ARG A 427 1.20 51.67 -12.84
CA ARG A 427 1.65 50.25 -12.60
C ARG A 427 0.74 49.08 -13.09
N ASN A 428 1.18 48.07 -13.86
CA ASN A 428 2.36 47.19 -13.66
C ASN A 428 2.45 46.04 -14.74
N ASP A 429 3.54 45.25 -14.70
CA ASP A 429 3.72 43.83 -15.12
C ASP A 429 3.66 43.37 -16.61
N ASP A 430 4.75 43.68 -17.33
CA ASP A 430 5.81 42.77 -17.85
C ASP A 430 5.54 41.42 -18.62
N SER A 431 6.52 41.05 -19.46
CA SER A 431 6.72 39.82 -20.27
C SER A 431 5.71 39.59 -21.42
N SER A 432 6.06 39.69 -22.71
CA SER A 432 7.19 39.14 -23.51
C SER A 432 7.14 37.61 -23.63
N LEU A 433 6.53 37.01 -24.66
CA LEU A 433 6.91 36.94 -26.09
C LEU A 433 8.06 35.97 -26.45
N ASN A 434 7.68 35.06 -27.37
CA ASN A 434 8.46 34.51 -28.49
C ASN A 434 9.51 33.41 -28.31
N ASN A 435 9.13 32.25 -28.85
CA ASN A 435 9.97 31.15 -29.29
C ASN A 435 11.02 31.55 -30.35
N ALA A 436 12.20 30.92 -30.28
CA ALA A 436 12.98 30.43 -31.42
C ALA A 436 13.86 29.28 -30.90
N VAL A 437 13.60 28.00 -31.21
CA VAL A 437 14.05 27.28 -32.43
C VAL A 437 15.57 27.25 -32.59
N ILE A 438 16.17 26.08 -32.34
CA ILE A 438 17.00 25.32 -33.30
C ILE A 438 17.20 23.90 -32.74
N LEU A 439 17.11 22.88 -33.60
CA LEU A 439 17.51 21.50 -33.30
C LEU A 439 18.91 21.25 -33.87
N ALA A 440 19.77 20.61 -33.09
CA ALA A 440 21.07 20.09 -33.51
C ALA A 440 21.24 18.66 -32.99
N THR A 441 22.00 17.82 -33.69
CA THR A 441 22.10 16.38 -33.37
C THR A 441 23.44 15.80 -33.81
N GLU A 442 24.29 15.48 -32.84
CA GLU A 442 25.42 14.53 -32.87
C GLU A 442 25.81 14.29 -31.40
N VAL A 443 25.75 13.09 -30.79
CA VAL A 443 26.48 11.83 -31.05
C VAL A 443 27.89 11.81 -30.44
N LEU A 444 28.04 11.18 -29.26
CA LEU A 444 28.99 10.06 -29.04
C LEU A 444 28.93 9.46 -27.61
N SER A 445 29.30 8.17 -27.53
CA SER A 445 29.85 7.41 -26.37
C SER A 445 29.12 7.42 -25.01
N GLY A 446 28.69 6.22 -24.57
CA GLY A 446 28.20 5.93 -23.22
C GLY A 446 27.92 4.43 -23.05
N GLU A 447 28.96 3.62 -22.84
CA GLU A 447 28.93 2.15 -22.98
C GLU A 447 29.24 1.43 -21.66
N ALA A 448 28.31 0.58 -21.18
CA ALA A 448 28.55 -0.44 -20.15
C ALA A 448 27.41 -1.48 -20.12
N VAL A 449 27.75 -2.77 -20.18
CA VAL A 449 26.85 -3.94 -20.01
C VAL A 449 27.67 -5.06 -19.34
N LEU A 450 27.02 -6.06 -18.72
CA LEU A 450 27.60 -7.26 -18.07
C LEU A 450 28.26 -6.99 -16.70
N ASP A 451 28.23 -7.89 -15.70
CA ASP A 451 27.44 -9.10 -15.43
C ASP A 451 27.36 -9.34 -13.90
N SER A 452 26.43 -10.16 -13.38
CA SER A 452 26.21 -10.41 -11.94
C SER A 452 26.37 -11.89 -11.55
N PRO A 453 27.43 -12.28 -10.82
CA PRO A 453 27.76 -13.70 -10.61
C PRO A 453 27.08 -14.37 -9.41
N SER A 454 26.64 -15.61 -9.64
CA SER A 454 26.75 -16.83 -8.80
C SER A 454 26.59 -16.75 -7.26
N SER A 455 25.77 -17.64 -6.69
CA SER A 455 25.82 -17.99 -5.25
C SER A 455 25.32 -19.41 -4.93
N GLN A 456 26.26 -20.29 -4.55
CA GLN A 456 26.10 -21.63 -3.98
C GLN A 456 27.48 -22.10 -3.45
N PRO A 457 27.61 -23.14 -2.59
CA PRO A 457 26.66 -23.71 -1.60
C PRO A 457 27.33 -24.12 -0.24
N LYS A 458 26.62 -24.93 0.57
CA LYS A 458 27.11 -25.95 1.55
C LYS A 458 27.56 -25.59 3.00
N THR A 459 26.81 -26.18 3.94
CA THR A 459 27.17 -26.91 5.20
C THR A 459 28.05 -26.27 6.30
N PRO A 460 27.64 -26.40 7.60
CA PRO A 460 28.44 -25.97 8.75
C PRO A 460 29.22 -27.09 9.48
N GLN A 461 30.41 -26.73 9.95
CA GLN A 461 31.26 -27.30 11.02
C GLN A 461 32.16 -26.14 11.48
N ASN A 462 32.72 -26.01 12.69
CA ASN A 462 32.53 -26.57 14.05
C ASN A 462 33.35 -25.62 14.98
N GLU A 463 33.49 -25.90 16.28
CA GLU A 463 34.38 -25.19 17.24
C GLU A 463 33.94 -23.74 17.62
N THR A 464 34.18 -23.22 18.83
CA THR A 464 34.75 -23.80 20.07
C THR A 464 34.09 -23.18 21.32
N SER A 465 34.20 -23.85 22.47
CA SER A 465 33.77 -23.36 23.80
C SER A 465 34.74 -22.31 24.38
N PRO A 466 34.44 -21.66 25.53
CA PRO A 466 34.72 -22.32 26.83
C PRO A 466 33.76 -22.00 28.01
N VAL A 467 33.61 -22.99 28.93
CA VAL A 467 33.55 -22.85 30.42
C VAL A 467 32.37 -22.02 31.01
N THR A 468 31.58 -22.50 31.98
CA THR A 468 32.01 -23.02 33.30
C THR A 468 31.22 -24.24 33.80
N GLU A 469 31.83 -24.99 34.71
CA GLU A 469 31.34 -26.24 35.32
C GLU A 469 30.37 -26.00 36.50
N HIS A 470 29.47 -26.96 36.76
CA HIS A 470 29.58 -27.78 37.98
C HIS A 470 28.77 -29.08 37.89
N SER A 471 29.24 -30.11 38.60
CA SER A 471 28.84 -31.52 38.44
C SER A 471 27.69 -31.95 39.36
N LEU A 472 26.96 -33.01 38.96
CA LEU A 472 26.87 -34.30 39.68
C LEU A 472 26.11 -35.34 38.84
N ALA A 473 26.21 -36.63 39.20
CA ALA A 473 25.78 -37.76 38.37
C ALA A 473 24.65 -38.59 39.00
N ASN A 474 23.91 -39.35 38.18
CA ASN A 474 23.73 -40.80 38.38
C ASN A 474 23.03 -41.52 37.20
N ASP A 475 23.00 -42.85 37.31
CA ASP A 475 22.75 -43.86 36.27
C ASP A 475 21.38 -43.93 35.58
N LYS A 476 21.45 -44.41 34.34
CA LYS A 476 20.62 -45.44 33.67
C LYS A 476 19.20 -45.70 34.21
N ASP A 477 18.19 -45.33 33.42
CA ASP A 477 17.24 -46.32 32.86
C ASP A 477 16.39 -45.68 31.74
N SER A 478 16.65 -46.03 30.48
CA SER A 478 15.76 -45.70 29.34
C SER A 478 16.10 -46.56 28.11
N ALA A 479 15.46 -47.72 28.02
CA ALA A 479 15.56 -48.64 26.87
C ALA A 479 14.36 -49.62 26.81
N ARG A 480 13.13 -49.13 27.04
CA ARG A 480 11.95 -50.02 27.03
C ARG A 480 10.57 -49.39 26.75
N SER A 481 10.49 -48.10 26.41
CA SER A 481 9.22 -47.42 26.08
C SER A 481 8.76 -47.62 24.64
N ASP A 482 9.70 -47.69 23.70
CA ASP A 482 9.42 -47.24 22.33
C ASP A 482 8.77 -48.30 21.42
N GLN A 483 8.70 -49.57 21.87
CA GLN A 483 8.00 -50.64 21.13
C GLN A 483 6.48 -50.71 21.40
N ALA A 484 5.96 -49.96 22.38
CA ALA A 484 4.52 -49.98 22.68
C ALA A 484 3.70 -49.03 21.79
N GLY A 485 4.32 -47.94 21.29
CA GLY A 485 3.61 -46.89 20.54
C GLY A 485 3.25 -47.26 19.10
N GLU A 486 4.09 -48.05 18.43
CA GLU A 486 3.90 -48.36 17.00
C GLU A 486 2.71 -49.32 16.76
N GLU A 487 2.50 -50.34 17.61
CA GLU A 487 1.36 -51.25 17.48
C GLU A 487 -0.01 -50.57 17.66
N GLU A 488 -0.10 -49.55 18.52
CA GLU A 488 -1.36 -48.87 18.84
C GLU A 488 -1.73 -47.84 17.75
N LEU A 489 -0.71 -47.18 17.16
CA LEU A 489 -0.87 -46.35 15.97
C LEU A 489 -1.33 -47.18 14.75
N GLN A 490 -0.71 -48.34 14.51
CA GLN A 490 -1.02 -49.15 13.33
C GLN A 490 -2.44 -49.75 13.38
N LYS A 491 -2.90 -50.24 14.55
CA LYS A 491 -4.30 -50.67 14.76
C LYS A 491 -5.30 -49.53 14.60
N SER A 492 -4.93 -48.31 15.00
CA SER A 492 -5.79 -47.13 14.83
C SER A 492 -5.96 -46.74 13.35
N GLN A 493 -4.92 -46.93 12.53
CA GLN A 493 -4.98 -46.66 11.09
C GLN A 493 -5.82 -47.69 10.33
N GLU A 494 -5.64 -48.99 10.59
CA GLU A 494 -6.46 -50.06 9.98
C GLU A 494 -7.97 -49.88 10.27
N HIS A 495 -8.32 -49.45 11.49
CA HIS A 495 -9.71 -49.22 11.84
C HIS A 495 -10.33 -48.04 11.07
N LEU A 496 -9.56 -46.97 10.81
CA LEU A 496 -10.02 -45.82 10.03
C LEU A 496 -10.25 -46.17 8.55
N GLU A 497 -9.33 -46.91 7.93
CA GLU A 497 -9.48 -47.33 6.53
C GLU A 497 -10.71 -48.23 6.34
N SER A 498 -10.96 -49.17 7.26
CA SER A 498 -12.16 -50.02 7.24
C SER A 498 -13.48 -49.24 7.34
N SER A 499 -13.50 -48.11 8.07
CA SER A 499 -14.68 -47.27 8.24
C SER A 499 -14.99 -46.42 7.01
N ALA A 500 -13.97 -45.91 6.31
CA ALA A 500 -14.16 -45.18 5.05
C ALA A 500 -14.77 -46.09 3.96
N ASP A 501 -14.30 -47.33 3.91
CA ASP A 501 -14.74 -48.34 2.93
C ASP A 501 -16.19 -48.83 3.15
N GLU A 502 -16.72 -48.68 4.37
CA GLU A 502 -18.15 -48.89 4.68
C GLU A 502 -19.02 -47.68 4.29
N GLU A 503 -18.56 -46.45 4.54
CA GLU A 503 -19.32 -45.24 4.15
C GLU A 503 -19.44 -45.08 2.63
N VAL A 504 -18.39 -45.39 1.86
CA VAL A 504 -18.43 -45.36 0.38
C VAL A 504 -19.51 -46.32 -0.15
N LYS A 505 -19.55 -47.57 0.33
CA LYS A 505 -20.55 -48.57 -0.07
C LYS A 505 -21.98 -48.18 0.33
N ARG A 506 -22.15 -47.49 1.47
CA ARG A 506 -23.43 -46.87 1.89
C ARG A 506 -23.81 -45.65 1.04
N GLY A 507 -22.85 -44.97 0.43
CA GLY A 507 -23.06 -43.91 -0.55
C GLY A 507 -23.58 -44.46 -1.88
N GLU A 508 -22.87 -45.41 -2.48
CA GLU A 508 -23.19 -45.98 -3.81
C GLU A 508 -24.59 -46.61 -3.85
N THR A 509 -24.89 -47.49 -2.90
CA THR A 509 -26.22 -48.15 -2.76
C THR A 509 -27.36 -47.13 -2.69
N LYS A 510 -27.16 -46.00 -2.01
CA LYS A 510 -28.14 -44.92 -1.84
C LYS A 510 -28.33 -44.08 -3.11
N VAL A 511 -27.31 -43.97 -3.96
CA VAL A 511 -27.40 -43.36 -5.31
C VAL A 511 -28.11 -44.29 -6.28
N GLU A 512 -27.83 -45.59 -6.20
CA GLU A 512 -28.46 -46.60 -7.07
C GLU A 512 -29.96 -46.74 -6.77
N ASP A 513 -30.36 -46.76 -5.49
CA ASP A 513 -31.78 -46.87 -5.11
C ASP A 513 -32.57 -45.58 -5.47
N GLN A 514 -31.96 -44.39 -5.36
CA GLN A 514 -32.56 -43.17 -5.95
C GLN A 514 -32.73 -43.26 -7.48
N THR A 515 -31.82 -43.96 -8.17
CA THR A 515 -31.88 -44.17 -9.61
C THR A 515 -32.96 -45.19 -9.99
N GLN A 516 -33.13 -46.25 -9.19
CA GLN A 516 -34.27 -47.18 -9.24
C GLN A 516 -35.60 -46.42 -9.06
N GLN A 517 -35.68 -45.55 -8.04
CA GLN A 517 -36.85 -44.73 -7.73
C GLN A 517 -37.22 -43.78 -8.89
N LYS A 518 -36.22 -43.11 -9.49
CA LYS A 518 -36.39 -42.26 -10.68
C LYS A 518 -36.85 -43.07 -11.90
N LYS A 519 -36.31 -44.28 -12.14
CA LYS A 519 -36.78 -45.20 -13.19
C LYS A 519 -38.24 -45.63 -12.98
N LYS A 520 -38.61 -46.09 -11.78
CA LYS A 520 -40.00 -46.47 -11.41
C LYS A 520 -40.99 -45.32 -11.63
N ASN A 521 -40.62 -44.08 -11.25
CA ASN A 521 -41.46 -42.90 -11.47
C ASN A 521 -41.57 -42.51 -12.96
N LYS A 522 -40.52 -42.69 -13.76
CA LYS A 522 -40.56 -42.46 -15.22
C LYS A 522 -41.47 -43.48 -15.93
N ILE A 523 -41.49 -44.74 -15.46
CA ILE A 523 -42.40 -45.78 -15.95
C ILE A 523 -43.85 -45.48 -15.54
N LYS A 524 -44.12 -45.15 -14.28
CA LYS A 524 -45.47 -44.73 -13.83
C LYS A 524 -46.02 -43.52 -14.61
N ARG A 525 -45.17 -42.58 -15.03
CA ARG A 525 -45.57 -41.46 -15.90
C ARG A 525 -45.81 -41.86 -17.36
N LYS A 526 -45.14 -42.89 -17.89
CA LYS A 526 -45.43 -43.45 -19.22
C LYS A 526 -46.70 -44.31 -19.25
N SER A 527 -47.06 -44.97 -18.16
CA SER A 527 -48.28 -45.80 -18.04
C SER A 527 -49.54 -45.00 -17.64
N LYS A 528 -49.49 -43.66 -17.73
CA LYS A 528 -50.60 -42.74 -17.40
C LYS A 528 -50.80 -41.67 -18.49
N LYS A 529 -50.32 -41.99 -19.69
CA LYS A 529 -50.63 -41.41 -21.01
C LYS A 529 -51.01 -42.57 -21.92
#